data_AF-A0A1Z9UEV6-F1
#
_entry.id   AF-A0A1Z9UEV6-F1
#
_cell.length_a   1.000
_cell.length_b   1.000
_cell.length_c   1.000
_cell.angle_alpha   90.00
_cell.angle_beta   90.00
_cell.angle_gamma   90.00
#
_symmetry.space_group_name_H-M   'P 1'
#
loop_
_entity.id
_entity.type
_entity.pdbx_description
1 polymer ?
#
loop_
_entity_poly.entity_id
_entity_poly.type
_entity_poly.pdbx_seq_one_letter_code
_entity_poly.pdbx_strand_id
1 'polypeptide(L)'
;MVVTVVNFLVVRFKRAKREKNMRNQFSAVALVVALVSPLVVNAFGESDYMGWFNANQSAQPQFVDGDVITYDKADLVRPFIPKEFQDEWIFQGMEMTIKDAGDMQNGQVYQDATKKNYGTATIASDGAIENYAAGRPFDPEKFVPGADSGWKMIWNWNYRWQNDGVNVGEVEWVWVRRGGNHDKHEIMTRSGGKYAQYYEGGGSFERVLNGPYKRYLMAHNAKHESTNYQVNGGKGFAKGTEFREYTGFVSPFDIAGTAFLILRYDDPRKADDSWAYIPSLRRVRRISVEVKSDSLLGTDHTLEDFYGFNGRPMEHDWEYVGATNILVVARSRNRETVYYGPNGWAVKDDYALRKTDVVKQIPKSSAHPYAFKFIHVDRATGESYYANAFDKAGELWKVWQLTKVWTEDPWVVLDGKGSPFAWNEPGQFSPKGTNFQLFQSINVIDLQNNRGTLVPCRGTEAPNQDLRRAKRVLDVNYLTEGR
;
A
#
# COMPACT_ATOMS: atom_id res chain seq x y z
N MET A 1 2.91 12.83 -44.14
CA MET A 1 2.54 14.25 -43.93
C MET A 1 2.94 14.60 -42.49
N VAL A 2 4.23 14.90 -42.29
CA VAL A 2 4.77 16.16 -41.71
C VAL A 2 4.79 16.12 -40.17
N VAL A 3 5.89 16.28 -39.41
CA VAL A 3 7.32 16.57 -39.66
C VAL A 3 8.12 16.24 -38.37
N THR A 4 9.39 15.84 -38.55
CA THR A 4 10.48 15.73 -37.55
C THR A 4 11.44 16.93 -37.71
N VAL A 5 11.86 17.63 -36.65
CA VAL A 5 13.03 18.56 -36.57
C VAL A 5 13.43 18.69 -35.08
N VAL A 6 14.51 18.09 -34.55
CA VAL A 6 15.96 18.45 -34.50
C VAL A 6 16.30 19.84 -33.93
N ASN A 7 17.07 19.88 -32.83
CA ASN A 7 18.17 20.84 -32.70
C ASN A 7 19.27 20.36 -31.72
N PHE A 8 20.49 20.29 -32.25
CA PHE A 8 21.78 20.07 -31.57
C PHE A 8 22.43 21.43 -31.30
N LEU A 9 23.18 21.57 -30.19
CA LEU A 9 24.16 22.66 -30.04
C LEU A 9 25.52 22.07 -29.65
N VAL A 10 26.49 22.22 -30.57
CA VAL A 10 27.92 21.92 -30.39
C VAL A 10 28.66 23.26 -30.30
N VAL A 11 29.35 23.52 -29.19
CA VAL A 11 30.24 24.68 -29.05
C VAL A 11 31.69 24.24 -29.28
N ARG A 12 32.33 24.83 -30.30
CA ARG A 12 33.73 24.63 -30.70
C ARG A 12 34.71 25.36 -29.78
N PHE A 13 35.76 24.65 -29.37
CA PHE A 13 36.99 25.19 -28.79
C PHE A 13 37.80 26.02 -29.81
N LYS A 14 38.37 27.15 -29.37
CA LYS A 14 39.52 27.82 -30.01
C LYS A 14 40.66 27.94 -29.02
N ARG A 15 41.79 27.34 -29.38
CA ARG A 15 43.08 27.34 -28.68
C ARG A 15 43.92 28.50 -29.26
N ALA A 16 44.48 29.36 -28.42
CA ALA A 16 45.50 30.33 -28.82
C ALA A 16 46.69 30.24 -27.86
N LYS A 17 47.87 30.16 -28.47
CA LYS A 17 49.18 29.82 -27.94
C LYS A 17 49.91 31.09 -27.48
N ARG A 18 50.59 31.06 -26.32
CA ARG A 18 51.69 32.00 -26.04
C ARG A 18 52.75 31.33 -25.17
N GLU A 19 53.88 31.03 -25.79
CA GLU A 19 55.14 30.61 -25.17
C GLU A 19 55.94 31.85 -24.75
N LYS A 20 56.53 31.85 -23.54
CA LYS A 20 57.91 32.30 -23.31
C LYS A 20 58.43 31.94 -21.91
N ASN A 21 59.48 31.10 -21.90
CA ASN A 21 60.68 31.06 -21.06
C ASN A 21 60.59 31.30 -19.55
N MET A 22 60.94 30.27 -18.75
CA MET A 22 62.13 30.32 -17.87
C MET A 22 62.53 28.94 -17.32
N ARG A 23 63.84 28.79 -17.14
CA ARG A 23 64.61 27.58 -16.83
C ARG A 23 64.44 27.11 -15.37
N ASN A 24 64.46 25.79 -15.22
CA ASN A 24 65.00 24.96 -14.13
C ASN A 24 65.09 25.56 -12.73
N GLN A 25 64.19 25.13 -11.85
CA GLN A 25 64.55 24.72 -10.49
C GLN A 25 63.77 23.45 -10.13
N PHE A 26 64.49 22.34 -10.00
CA PHE A 26 63.97 21.10 -9.43
C PHE A 26 63.81 21.30 -7.92
N SER A 27 62.57 21.33 -7.44
CA SER A 27 62.25 21.08 -6.04
C SER A 27 61.25 19.94 -6.02
N ALA A 28 61.68 18.81 -5.50
CA ALA A 28 60.86 17.62 -5.32
C ALA A 28 59.72 17.95 -4.33
N VAL A 29 58.52 18.17 -4.87
CA VAL A 29 57.29 18.14 -4.08
C VAL A 29 56.85 16.69 -4.03
N ALA A 30 57.01 16.06 -2.87
CA ALA A 30 56.42 14.77 -2.59
C ALA A 30 54.89 14.92 -2.64
N LEU A 31 54.28 14.42 -3.71
CA LEU A 31 52.83 14.34 -3.84
C LEU A 31 52.36 13.22 -2.90
N VAL A 32 51.86 13.58 -1.72
CA VAL A 32 51.06 12.67 -0.89
C VAL A 32 49.74 12.47 -1.63
N VAL A 33 49.66 11.42 -2.45
CA VAL A 33 48.37 10.92 -2.93
C VAL A 33 47.69 10.30 -1.71
N ALA A 34 46.85 11.07 -1.04
CA ALA A 34 45.84 10.50 -0.18
C ALA A 34 44.94 9.63 -1.08
N LEU A 35 45.11 8.31 -0.99
CA LEU A 35 44.14 7.35 -1.48
C LEU A 35 42.84 7.61 -0.71
N VAL A 36 42.01 8.53 -1.23
CA VAL A 36 40.60 8.55 -0.91
C VAL A 36 40.04 7.35 -1.65
N SER A 37 40.11 6.18 -1.01
CA SER A 37 39.24 5.06 -1.40
C SER A 37 37.82 5.61 -1.36
N PRO A 38 37.08 5.67 -2.48
CA PRO A 38 35.66 5.92 -2.37
C PRO A 38 35.12 4.84 -1.45
N LEU A 39 34.57 5.24 -0.30
CA LEU A 39 33.67 4.37 0.44
C LEU A 39 32.60 4.00 -0.57
N VAL A 40 32.69 2.78 -1.11
CA VAL A 40 31.57 2.19 -1.84
C VAL A 40 30.54 1.95 -0.75
N VAL A 41 29.67 2.94 -0.56
CA VAL A 41 28.43 2.73 0.17
C VAL A 41 27.65 1.77 -0.71
N ASN A 42 27.68 0.49 -0.38
CA ASN A 42 26.84 -0.49 -1.06
C ASN A 42 25.38 -0.05 -0.84
N ALA A 43 24.65 0.14 -1.93
CA ALA A 43 23.22 0.42 -1.87
C ALA A 43 22.51 -0.73 -1.15
N PHE A 44 21.50 -0.41 -0.33
CA PHE A 44 20.74 -1.42 0.41
C PHE A 44 20.06 -2.36 -0.58
N GLY A 45 20.36 -3.66 -0.49
CA GLY A 45 19.83 -4.68 -1.39
C GLY A 45 19.09 -5.79 -0.64
N GLU A 46 18.76 -6.86 -1.37
CA GLU A 46 18.06 -8.03 -0.82
C GLU A 46 18.80 -8.64 0.38
N SER A 47 20.13 -8.72 0.31
CA SER A 47 20.96 -9.29 1.38
C SER A 47 20.87 -8.51 2.68
N ASP A 48 20.67 -7.19 2.62
CA ASP A 48 20.55 -6.34 3.80
C ASP A 48 19.20 -6.55 4.50
N TYR A 49 18.11 -6.60 3.71
CA TYR A 49 16.79 -6.95 4.22
C TYR A 49 16.81 -8.36 4.85
N MET A 50 17.35 -9.35 4.14
CA MET A 50 17.45 -10.72 4.64
C MET A 50 18.36 -10.82 5.87
N GLY A 51 19.41 -10.01 5.95
CA GLY A 51 20.27 -9.89 7.13
C GLY A 51 19.49 -9.44 8.37
N TRP A 52 18.69 -8.38 8.24
CA TRP A 52 17.79 -7.96 9.31
C TRP A 52 16.74 -9.03 9.63
N PHE A 53 16.07 -9.59 8.61
CA PHE A 53 15.01 -10.56 8.80
C PHE A 53 15.50 -11.79 9.58
N ASN A 54 16.60 -12.41 9.12
CA ASN A 54 17.18 -13.60 9.74
C ASN A 54 17.68 -13.35 11.17
N ALA A 55 18.26 -12.18 11.43
CA ALA A 55 18.76 -11.83 12.77
C ALA A 55 17.63 -11.65 13.80
N ASN A 56 16.40 -11.34 13.37
CA ASN A 56 15.33 -10.90 14.26
C ASN A 56 14.12 -11.86 14.32
N GLN A 57 14.10 -12.98 13.58
CA GLN A 57 12.96 -13.92 13.59
C GLN A 57 12.59 -14.43 15.00
N SER A 58 13.59 -14.60 15.87
CA SER A 58 13.43 -15.07 17.24
C SER A 58 13.55 -13.95 18.29
N ALA A 59 13.62 -12.69 17.87
CA ALA A 59 13.76 -11.56 18.78
C ALA A 59 12.59 -11.51 19.78
N GLN A 60 12.90 -11.30 21.06
CA GLN A 60 11.91 -11.17 22.13
C GLN A 60 11.80 -9.70 22.54
N PRO A 61 10.58 -9.15 22.67
CA PRO A 61 10.39 -7.76 23.03
C PRO A 61 10.92 -7.50 24.44
N GLN A 62 11.58 -6.36 24.62
CA GLN A 62 12.04 -5.86 25.92
C GLN A 62 11.18 -4.67 26.40
N PHE A 63 9.96 -4.56 25.86
CA PHE A 63 8.94 -3.58 26.19
C PHE A 63 7.63 -4.31 26.52
N VAL A 64 6.70 -3.64 27.20
CA VAL A 64 5.41 -4.18 27.61
C VAL A 64 4.24 -3.28 27.15
N ASP A 65 3.01 -3.79 27.23
CA ASP A 65 1.81 -3.00 26.94
C ASP A 65 1.76 -1.73 27.81
N GLY A 66 1.53 -0.58 27.18
CA GLY A 66 1.49 0.73 27.81
C GLY A 66 2.83 1.50 27.81
N ASP A 67 3.95 0.88 27.41
CA ASP A 67 5.21 1.60 27.28
C ASP A 67 5.13 2.69 26.21
N VAL A 68 5.81 3.82 26.45
CA VAL A 68 6.05 4.84 25.42
C VAL A 68 7.54 4.84 25.11
N ILE A 69 7.90 4.40 23.91
CA ILE A 69 9.28 4.33 23.45
C ILE A 69 9.65 5.63 22.75
N THR A 70 10.69 6.27 23.28
CA THR A 70 11.31 7.50 22.78
C THR A 70 12.66 7.19 22.14
N TYR A 71 13.25 8.18 21.46
CA TYR A 71 14.49 8.02 20.68
C TYR A 71 15.66 7.43 21.48
N ASP A 72 15.82 7.82 22.75
CA ASP A 72 16.87 7.31 23.66
C ASP A 72 16.76 5.81 23.96
N LYS A 73 15.58 5.22 23.73
CA LYS A 73 15.28 3.79 23.90
C LYS A 73 14.96 3.08 22.58
N ALA A 74 15.27 3.71 21.44
CA ALA A 74 14.89 3.17 20.14
C ALA A 74 15.47 1.77 19.84
N ASP A 75 16.60 1.42 20.45
CA ASP A 75 17.20 0.08 20.28
C ASP A 75 16.28 -1.05 20.77
N LEU A 76 15.33 -0.77 21.68
CA LEU A 76 14.33 -1.75 22.11
C LEU A 76 13.35 -2.14 20.99
N VAL A 77 13.15 -1.27 19.99
CA VAL A 77 12.17 -1.47 18.91
C VAL A 77 12.80 -1.79 17.55
N ARG A 78 14.09 -1.53 17.35
CA ARG A 78 14.81 -1.85 16.09
C ARG A 78 14.68 -3.30 15.62
N PRO A 79 14.66 -4.32 16.50
CA PRO A 79 14.43 -5.71 16.08
C PRO A 79 13.06 -5.95 15.41
N PHE A 80 12.08 -5.08 15.66
CA PHE A 80 10.69 -5.22 15.21
C PHE A 80 10.29 -4.19 14.15
N ILE A 81 11.25 -3.42 13.63
CA ILE A 81 11.07 -2.46 12.54
C ILE A 81 12.07 -2.84 11.44
N PRO A 82 11.60 -3.24 10.23
CA PRO A 82 12.50 -3.60 9.13
C PRO A 82 13.52 -2.51 8.86
N LYS A 83 14.77 -2.90 8.57
CA LYS A 83 15.94 -2.02 8.63
C LYS A 83 15.78 -0.77 7.77
N GLU A 84 15.20 -0.92 6.59
CA GLU A 84 14.95 0.13 5.61
C GLU A 84 13.90 1.19 6.05
N PHE A 85 13.10 0.90 7.07
CA PHE A 85 12.16 1.86 7.65
C PHE A 85 12.78 2.65 8.81
N GLN A 86 13.87 2.17 9.41
CA GLN A 86 14.32 2.70 10.70
C GLN A 86 14.68 4.19 10.64
N ASP A 87 15.23 4.68 9.53
CA ASP A 87 15.67 6.08 9.42
C ASP A 87 14.50 7.08 9.38
N GLU A 88 13.32 6.64 8.94
CA GLU A 88 12.11 7.49 8.89
C GLU A 88 11.18 7.30 10.10
N TRP A 89 11.27 6.15 10.80
CA TRP A 89 10.44 5.84 11.97
C TRP A 89 11.13 6.12 13.30
N ILE A 90 12.47 6.16 13.32
CA ILE A 90 13.27 6.40 14.52
C ILE A 90 14.00 7.73 14.40
N PHE A 91 13.48 8.75 15.07
CA PHE A 91 14.00 10.11 15.02
C PHE A 91 13.86 10.81 16.37
N GLN A 92 14.61 11.90 16.56
CA GLN A 92 14.50 12.72 17.78
C GLN A 92 13.09 13.31 17.91
N GLY A 93 12.46 13.10 19.06
CA GLY A 93 11.06 13.47 19.29
C GLY A 93 10.05 12.41 18.85
N MET A 94 10.49 11.20 18.47
CA MET A 94 9.57 10.09 18.27
C MET A 94 8.86 9.70 19.56
N GLU A 95 7.61 9.30 19.44
CA GLU A 95 6.82 8.66 20.48
C GLU A 95 6.11 7.44 19.88
N MET A 96 6.50 6.25 20.29
CA MET A 96 5.86 4.99 19.91
C MET A 96 5.19 4.38 21.14
N THR A 97 3.88 4.56 21.25
CA THR A 97 3.09 3.91 22.31
C THR A 97 2.92 2.43 21.98
N ILE A 98 3.36 1.54 22.85
CA ILE A 98 3.15 0.10 22.71
C ILE A 98 1.76 -0.24 23.25
N LYS A 99 0.94 -0.87 22.42
CA LYS A 99 -0.38 -1.33 22.83
C LYS A 99 -0.67 -2.73 22.32
N ASP A 100 -1.16 -3.61 23.19
CA ASP A 100 -1.76 -4.86 22.73
C ASP A 100 -2.99 -4.55 21.88
N ALA A 101 -3.03 -5.12 20.67
CA ALA A 101 -4.17 -4.94 19.77
C ALA A 101 -5.41 -5.71 20.23
N GLY A 102 -5.26 -6.62 21.20
CA GLY A 102 -6.29 -7.52 21.68
C GLY A 102 -6.69 -8.57 20.63
N ASP A 103 -7.87 -9.13 20.80
CA ASP A 103 -8.40 -10.14 19.88
C ASP A 103 -8.88 -9.48 18.58
N MET A 104 -8.12 -9.67 17.51
CA MET A 104 -8.44 -9.22 16.16
C MET A 104 -8.90 -10.38 15.26
N GLN A 105 -9.65 -11.33 15.81
CA GLN A 105 -10.21 -12.41 15.01
C GLN A 105 -11.15 -11.90 13.93
N ASN A 106 -10.95 -12.38 12.70
CA ASN A 106 -11.86 -12.13 11.58
C ASN A 106 -13.29 -12.60 11.90
N GLY A 107 -14.28 -12.00 11.24
CA GLY A 107 -15.70 -12.31 11.43
C GLY A 107 -16.03 -13.81 11.44
N GLN A 108 -16.94 -14.21 12.34
CA GLN A 108 -17.28 -15.63 12.57
C GLN A 108 -17.68 -16.35 11.28
N VAL A 109 -18.43 -15.70 10.40
CA VAL A 109 -18.85 -16.26 9.10
C VAL A 109 -17.66 -16.67 8.22
N TYR A 110 -16.56 -15.91 8.25
CA TYR A 110 -15.33 -16.24 7.53
C TYR A 110 -14.61 -17.42 8.18
N GLN A 111 -14.58 -17.48 9.50
CA GLN A 111 -13.99 -18.62 10.23
C GLN A 111 -14.77 -19.91 9.96
N ASP A 112 -16.10 -19.84 9.93
CA ASP A 112 -16.96 -21.00 9.66
C ASP A 112 -16.79 -21.48 8.22
N ALA A 113 -16.76 -20.56 7.25
CA ALA A 113 -16.43 -20.90 5.85
C ALA A 113 -15.03 -21.50 5.72
N THR A 114 -14.04 -20.98 6.46
CA THR A 114 -12.68 -21.53 6.50
C THR A 114 -12.68 -22.97 7.00
N LYS A 115 -13.37 -23.26 8.11
CA LYS A 115 -13.47 -24.62 8.66
C LYS A 115 -14.18 -25.57 7.70
N LYS A 116 -15.29 -25.12 7.10
CA LYS A 116 -16.11 -25.93 6.20
C LYS A 116 -15.37 -26.32 4.92
N ASN A 117 -14.62 -25.39 4.33
CA ASN A 117 -13.94 -25.58 3.05
C ASN A 117 -12.44 -25.94 3.21
N TYR A 118 -12.00 -26.25 4.43
CA TYR A 118 -10.60 -26.53 4.69
C TYR A 118 -10.11 -27.73 3.86
N GLY A 119 -8.98 -27.55 3.18
CA GLY A 119 -8.34 -28.61 2.41
C GLY A 119 -8.97 -28.91 1.05
N THR A 120 -9.97 -28.15 0.60
CA THR A 120 -10.53 -28.32 -0.75
C THR A 120 -9.69 -27.63 -1.81
N ALA A 121 -9.11 -26.46 -1.49
CA ALA A 121 -8.35 -25.67 -2.43
C ALA A 121 -7.03 -26.34 -2.83
N THR A 122 -6.70 -26.25 -4.12
CA THR A 122 -5.45 -26.74 -4.70
C THR A 122 -4.79 -25.66 -5.55
N ILE A 123 -3.49 -25.78 -5.78
CA ILE A 123 -2.73 -24.92 -6.70
C ILE A 123 -2.39 -25.73 -7.94
N ALA A 124 -2.81 -25.25 -9.11
CA ALA A 124 -2.47 -25.82 -10.40
C ALA A 124 -0.98 -25.57 -10.74
N SER A 125 -0.46 -26.27 -11.74
CA SER A 125 0.95 -26.16 -12.14
C SER A 125 1.36 -24.76 -12.62
N ASP A 126 0.40 -23.94 -13.05
CA ASP A 126 0.62 -22.54 -13.47
C ASP A 126 0.48 -21.53 -12.31
N GLY A 127 0.17 -22.00 -11.10
CA GLY A 127 -0.05 -21.19 -9.90
C GLY A 127 -1.51 -20.83 -9.64
N ALA A 128 -2.45 -21.17 -10.54
CA ALA A 128 -3.86 -20.84 -10.35
C ALA A 128 -4.46 -21.63 -9.19
N ILE A 129 -5.29 -20.97 -8.39
CA ILE A 129 -6.11 -21.66 -7.40
C ILE A 129 -7.26 -22.40 -8.08
N GLU A 130 -7.51 -23.62 -7.63
CA GLU A 130 -8.61 -24.47 -8.09
C GLU A 130 -9.35 -25.06 -6.87
N ASN A 131 -10.60 -25.49 -7.07
CA ASN A 131 -11.42 -26.13 -6.03
C ASN A 131 -11.61 -25.27 -4.75
N TYR A 132 -11.50 -23.95 -4.89
CA TYR A 132 -11.70 -22.99 -3.81
C TYR A 132 -13.13 -22.44 -3.80
N ALA A 133 -13.72 -22.33 -2.60
CA ALA A 133 -15.10 -21.87 -2.41
C ALA A 133 -15.19 -20.56 -1.62
N ALA A 134 -14.76 -20.53 -0.36
CA ALA A 134 -14.70 -19.34 0.50
C ALA A 134 -13.89 -19.62 1.77
N GLY A 135 -13.54 -18.55 2.51
CA GLY A 135 -12.72 -18.64 3.72
C GLY A 135 -11.22 -18.63 3.41
N ARG A 136 -10.38 -18.86 4.42
CA ARG A 136 -8.93 -18.95 4.23
C ARG A 136 -8.59 -20.26 3.49
N PRO A 137 -7.99 -20.21 2.29
CA PRO A 137 -7.74 -21.42 1.50
C PRO A 137 -6.74 -22.40 2.14
N PHE A 138 -5.63 -21.89 2.70
CA PHE A 138 -4.50 -22.70 3.18
C PHE A 138 -4.12 -22.36 4.62
N ASP A 139 -3.56 -23.34 5.32
CA ASP A 139 -3.11 -23.21 6.70
C ASP A 139 -1.71 -22.57 6.80
N PRO A 140 -1.58 -21.34 7.34
CA PRO A 140 -0.28 -20.67 7.42
C PRO A 140 0.68 -21.35 8.39
N GLU A 141 0.21 -22.16 9.34
CA GLU A 141 1.10 -22.92 10.24
C GLU A 141 1.84 -24.05 9.52
N LYS A 142 1.43 -24.41 8.30
CA LYS A 142 2.10 -25.42 7.46
C LYS A 142 3.08 -24.82 6.46
N PHE A 143 3.20 -23.50 6.39
CA PHE A 143 4.07 -22.85 5.43
C PHE A 143 5.54 -23.04 5.78
N VAL A 144 6.32 -23.38 4.78
CA VAL A 144 7.79 -23.53 4.80
C VAL A 144 8.41 -22.66 3.73
N PRO A 145 9.61 -22.09 3.94
CA PRO A 145 10.23 -21.22 2.95
C PRO A 145 10.29 -21.84 1.55
N GLY A 146 10.01 -21.05 0.52
CA GLY A 146 10.01 -21.47 -0.88
C GLY A 146 8.72 -21.19 -1.64
N ALA A 147 8.72 -21.58 -2.92
CA ALA A 147 7.68 -21.19 -3.88
C ALA A 147 6.30 -21.82 -3.64
N ASP A 148 6.25 -23.09 -3.21
CA ASP A 148 4.97 -23.79 -2.95
C ASP A 148 4.15 -23.08 -1.87
N SER A 149 4.78 -22.73 -0.74
CA SER A 149 4.13 -21.93 0.30
C SER A 149 3.91 -20.48 -0.16
N GLY A 150 4.77 -19.93 -1.04
CA GLY A 150 4.58 -18.61 -1.64
C GLY A 150 3.25 -18.50 -2.38
N TRP A 151 2.93 -19.46 -3.24
CA TRP A 151 1.64 -19.53 -3.94
C TRP A 151 0.46 -19.65 -2.97
N LYS A 152 0.56 -20.53 -1.97
CA LYS A 152 -0.50 -20.68 -0.95
C LYS A 152 -0.71 -19.40 -0.15
N MET A 153 0.38 -18.71 0.19
CA MET A 153 0.33 -17.45 0.90
C MET A 153 -0.42 -16.39 0.07
N ILE A 154 -0.03 -16.16 -1.19
CA ILE A 154 -0.67 -15.10 -1.98
C ILE A 154 -2.17 -15.35 -2.19
N TRP A 155 -2.60 -16.61 -2.28
CA TRP A 155 -4.02 -16.91 -2.34
C TRP A 155 -4.73 -16.71 -1.00
N ASN A 156 -4.06 -16.96 0.14
CA ASN A 156 -4.56 -16.53 1.44
C ASN A 156 -4.71 -15.00 1.53
N TRP A 157 -3.77 -14.24 0.97
CA TRP A 157 -3.86 -12.77 0.88
C TRP A 157 -5.05 -12.32 0.03
N ASN A 158 -5.21 -12.92 -1.15
CA ASN A 158 -6.27 -12.55 -2.11
C ASN A 158 -7.66 -12.76 -1.49
N TYR A 159 -7.85 -13.89 -0.80
CA TYR A 159 -9.12 -14.27 -0.19
C TYR A 159 -9.22 -14.03 1.31
N ARG A 160 -8.37 -13.16 1.86
CA ARG A 160 -8.49 -12.72 3.26
C ARG A 160 -9.87 -12.13 3.53
N TRP A 161 -10.25 -12.07 4.80
CA TRP A 161 -11.53 -11.48 5.20
C TRP A 161 -11.58 -10.01 4.82
N GLN A 162 -12.52 -9.65 3.96
CA GLN A 162 -12.73 -8.27 3.49
C GLN A 162 -14.19 -7.83 3.67
N ASN A 163 -14.99 -8.58 4.43
CA ASN A 163 -16.44 -8.41 4.52
C ASN A 163 -17.10 -8.47 3.13
N ASP A 164 -18.02 -7.55 2.80
CA ASP A 164 -18.52 -7.37 1.43
C ASP A 164 -17.58 -6.49 0.59
N GLY A 165 -16.44 -6.05 1.11
CA GLY A 165 -15.62 -4.98 0.56
C GLY A 165 -15.81 -3.68 1.34
N VAL A 166 -15.14 -2.62 0.88
CA VAL A 166 -15.03 -1.35 1.61
C VAL A 166 -15.50 -0.17 0.77
N ASN A 167 -16.05 0.83 1.45
CA ASN A 167 -16.24 2.17 0.94
C ASN A 167 -15.27 3.08 1.70
N VAL A 168 -14.62 4.00 0.99
CA VAL A 168 -13.88 5.11 1.60
C VAL A 168 -14.53 6.37 1.07
N GLY A 169 -15.03 7.21 1.96
CA GLY A 169 -15.67 8.46 1.53
C GLY A 169 -14.65 9.45 0.98
N GLU A 170 -13.45 9.53 1.58
CA GLU A 170 -12.38 10.39 1.10
C GLU A 170 -11.00 9.71 1.23
N VAL A 171 -10.45 9.28 0.10
CA VAL A 171 -9.02 8.98 -0.05
C VAL A 171 -8.32 10.28 -0.41
N GLU A 172 -7.26 10.64 0.30
CA GLU A 172 -6.37 11.73 -0.10
C GLU A 172 -5.07 11.13 -0.64
N TRP A 173 -4.46 11.74 -1.65
CA TRP A 173 -3.09 11.45 -2.06
C TRP A 173 -2.30 12.73 -1.86
N VAL A 174 -1.38 12.75 -0.90
CA VAL A 174 -0.62 13.95 -0.51
C VAL A 174 0.83 13.74 -0.89
N TRP A 175 1.33 14.54 -1.84
CA TRP A 175 2.72 14.52 -2.25
C TRP A 175 3.55 15.28 -1.23
N VAL A 176 4.47 14.57 -0.60
CA VAL A 176 5.34 15.11 0.43
C VAL A 176 6.78 15.08 -0.04
N ARG A 177 7.48 16.19 0.14
CA ARG A 177 8.93 16.31 -0.04
C ARG A 177 9.62 16.40 1.30
N ARG A 178 10.80 15.79 1.37
CA ARG A 178 11.63 15.80 2.57
C ARG A 178 11.97 17.23 2.98
N GLY A 179 11.89 17.51 4.29
CA GLY A 179 12.18 18.81 4.87
C GLY A 179 11.11 19.88 4.62
N GLY A 180 11.32 21.05 5.24
CA GLY A 180 10.36 22.16 5.20
C GLY A 180 9.10 21.91 6.05
N ASN A 181 8.05 22.66 5.74
CA ASN A 181 6.72 22.55 6.37
C ASN A 181 5.62 22.71 5.31
N HIS A 182 4.38 22.53 5.76
CA HIS A 182 3.17 22.59 4.93
C HIS A 182 2.09 23.50 5.51
N ASP A 183 2.40 24.35 6.51
CA ASP A 183 1.46 25.25 7.18
C ASP A 183 0.66 26.15 6.23
N LYS A 184 1.28 26.50 5.09
CA LYS A 184 0.69 27.36 4.05
C LYS A 184 0.01 26.58 2.92
N HIS A 185 0.09 25.26 2.91
CA HIS A 185 -0.56 24.44 1.89
C HIS A 185 -2.08 24.50 2.05
N GLU A 186 -2.83 24.49 0.95
CA GLU A 186 -4.28 24.70 0.93
C GLU A 186 -5.06 23.70 1.81
N ILE A 187 -4.57 22.47 1.94
CA ILE A 187 -5.17 21.42 2.79
C ILE A 187 -5.30 21.86 4.26
N MET A 188 -4.40 22.71 4.75
CA MET A 188 -4.39 23.18 6.15
C MET A 188 -5.51 24.17 6.45
N THR A 189 -6.10 24.79 5.42
CA THR A 189 -7.22 25.75 5.57
C THR A 189 -8.51 25.25 4.93
N ARG A 190 -8.43 24.21 4.09
CA ARG A 190 -9.57 23.60 3.40
C ARG A 190 -10.67 23.21 4.38
N SER A 191 -11.92 23.56 4.00
CA SER A 191 -13.12 23.29 4.81
C SER A 191 -13.00 23.78 6.27
N GLY A 192 -12.45 24.98 6.46
CA GLY A 192 -12.28 25.57 7.79
C GLY A 192 -11.15 24.94 8.61
N GLY A 193 -10.14 24.37 7.94
CA GLY A 193 -8.99 23.73 8.59
C GLY A 193 -9.26 22.34 9.17
N LYS A 194 -10.35 21.67 8.75
CA LYS A 194 -10.77 20.37 9.31
C LYS A 194 -9.69 19.27 9.22
N TYR A 195 -8.76 19.39 8.28
CA TYR A 195 -7.69 18.41 8.06
C TYR A 195 -6.40 18.72 8.82
N ALA A 196 -6.20 19.96 9.28
CA ALA A 196 -4.92 20.40 9.85
C ALA A 196 -4.48 19.55 11.06
N GLN A 197 -5.44 19.09 11.86
CA GLN A 197 -5.22 18.24 13.02
C GLN A 197 -4.59 16.86 12.70
N TYR A 198 -4.59 16.43 11.44
CA TYR A 198 -4.03 15.13 11.04
C TYR A 198 -2.59 15.22 10.53
N TYR A 199 -2.04 16.43 10.41
CA TYR A 199 -0.70 16.68 9.89
C TYR A 199 0.10 17.49 10.92
N GLU A 200 0.69 16.80 11.90
CA GLU A 200 1.43 17.37 13.04
C GLU A 200 2.96 17.37 12.82
N GLY A 201 3.43 17.03 11.61
CA GLY A 201 4.84 16.87 11.28
C GLY A 201 5.42 18.00 10.43
N GLY A 202 6.65 17.79 9.96
CA GLY A 202 7.26 18.61 8.90
C GLY A 202 6.92 18.09 7.51
N GLY A 203 7.82 18.34 6.56
CA GLY A 203 7.64 17.96 5.16
C GLY A 203 6.85 19.01 4.38
N SER A 204 7.26 19.25 3.13
CA SER A 204 6.60 20.20 2.23
C SER A 204 5.62 19.49 1.32
N PHE A 205 4.37 19.97 1.32
CA PHE A 205 3.31 19.42 0.47
C PHE A 205 3.34 20.10 -0.89
N GLU A 206 3.39 19.31 -1.96
CA GLU A 206 3.37 19.83 -3.34
C GLU A 206 1.98 19.80 -3.97
N ARG A 207 1.20 18.76 -3.66
CA ARG A 207 -0.10 18.52 -4.26
C ARG A 207 -0.94 17.61 -3.39
N VAL A 208 -2.26 17.80 -3.43
CA VAL A 208 -3.24 16.90 -2.82
C VAL A 208 -4.30 16.55 -3.86
N LEU A 209 -4.49 15.27 -4.11
CA LEU A 209 -5.70 14.76 -4.76
C LEU A 209 -6.65 14.23 -3.69
N ASN A 210 -7.95 14.29 -3.93
CA ASN A 210 -8.88 13.54 -3.09
C ASN A 210 -10.08 13.00 -3.85
N GLY A 211 -10.65 11.91 -3.36
CA GLY A 211 -11.93 11.41 -3.81
C GLY A 211 -12.33 10.05 -3.26
N PRO A 212 -13.52 9.59 -3.62
CA PRO A 212 -14.10 8.37 -3.07
C PRO A 212 -13.47 7.10 -3.65
N TYR A 213 -13.43 6.05 -2.86
CA TYR A 213 -13.06 4.70 -3.28
C TYR A 213 -14.12 3.68 -2.86
N LYS A 214 -14.41 2.69 -3.70
CA LYS A 214 -15.34 1.62 -3.38
C LYS A 214 -14.94 0.30 -3.99
N ARG A 215 -14.96 -0.78 -3.19
CA ARG A 215 -14.85 -2.17 -3.64
C ARG A 215 -16.04 -2.99 -3.18
N TYR A 216 -16.54 -3.86 -4.05
CA TYR A 216 -17.54 -4.88 -3.71
C TYR A 216 -17.08 -6.26 -4.18
N LEU A 217 -16.94 -7.21 -3.25
CA LEU A 217 -16.69 -8.62 -3.53
C LEU A 217 -17.96 -9.30 -4.06
N MET A 218 -17.86 -9.87 -5.26
CA MET A 218 -18.95 -10.51 -6.00
C MET A 218 -18.96 -12.04 -5.88
N ALA A 219 -17.79 -12.64 -5.65
CA ALA A 219 -17.62 -14.08 -5.47
C ALA A 219 -16.76 -14.37 -4.22
N HIS A 220 -16.74 -15.64 -3.81
CA HIS A 220 -15.99 -16.16 -2.66
C HIS A 220 -16.26 -15.46 -1.32
N ASN A 221 -17.40 -14.77 -1.20
CA ASN A 221 -17.77 -14.06 0.01
C ASN A 221 -18.51 -15.00 0.96
N ALA A 222 -17.93 -15.22 2.14
CA ALA A 222 -18.45 -16.11 3.18
C ALA A 222 -19.91 -15.82 3.58
N LYS A 223 -20.39 -14.57 3.44
CA LYS A 223 -21.77 -14.17 3.73
C LYS A 223 -22.81 -14.73 2.76
N HIS A 224 -22.38 -15.22 1.59
CA HIS A 224 -23.25 -15.69 0.52
C HIS A 224 -23.28 -17.22 0.38
N GLU A 225 -23.09 -17.96 1.48
CA GLU A 225 -23.09 -19.43 1.46
C GLU A 225 -24.30 -20.05 0.74
N SER A 226 -25.51 -19.54 0.99
CA SER A 226 -26.75 -20.03 0.38
C SER A 226 -26.81 -19.87 -1.14
N THR A 227 -25.94 -19.03 -1.72
CA THR A 227 -25.81 -18.80 -3.15
C THR A 227 -24.41 -19.18 -3.63
N ASN A 228 -23.83 -20.23 -3.04
CA ASN A 228 -22.50 -20.77 -3.35
C ASN A 228 -21.39 -19.71 -3.26
N TYR A 229 -21.45 -18.87 -2.22
CA TYR A 229 -20.53 -17.77 -1.96
C TYR A 229 -20.49 -16.69 -3.04
N GLN A 230 -21.52 -16.62 -3.89
CA GLN A 230 -21.64 -15.64 -4.97
C GLN A 230 -22.80 -14.68 -4.72
N VAL A 231 -22.54 -13.39 -4.88
CA VAL A 231 -23.59 -12.35 -4.88
C VAL A 231 -24.60 -12.66 -5.97
N ASN A 232 -25.89 -12.67 -5.64
CA ASN A 232 -26.98 -13.00 -6.57
C ASN A 232 -26.76 -14.34 -7.31
N GLY A 233 -26.08 -15.30 -6.68
CA GLY A 233 -25.74 -16.61 -7.27
C GLY A 233 -24.95 -16.52 -8.58
N GLY A 234 -24.09 -15.51 -8.72
CA GLY A 234 -23.24 -15.34 -9.91
C GLY A 234 -24.01 -14.92 -11.16
N LYS A 235 -25.20 -14.32 -11.01
CA LYS A 235 -26.04 -13.90 -12.13
C LYS A 235 -25.99 -12.39 -12.36
N GLY A 236 -26.15 -12.00 -13.62
CA GLY A 236 -26.22 -10.61 -14.03
C GLY A 236 -24.91 -9.86 -13.72
N PHE A 237 -25.00 -8.85 -12.86
CA PHE A 237 -23.88 -7.95 -12.55
C PHE A 237 -22.72 -8.61 -11.79
N ALA A 238 -23.00 -9.67 -11.03
CA ALA A 238 -21.97 -10.45 -10.34
C ALA A 238 -21.34 -11.55 -11.21
N LYS A 239 -21.84 -11.76 -12.44
CA LYS A 239 -21.48 -12.92 -13.25
C LYS A 239 -20.00 -12.93 -13.61
N GLY A 240 -19.30 -13.97 -13.14
CA GLY A 240 -17.90 -14.26 -13.47
C GLY A 240 -16.91 -13.23 -12.93
N THR A 241 -17.32 -12.35 -12.01
CA THR A 241 -16.45 -11.35 -11.40
C THR A 241 -16.14 -11.75 -9.96
N GLU A 242 -14.87 -11.64 -9.58
CA GLU A 242 -14.42 -11.79 -8.19
C GLU A 242 -14.81 -10.53 -7.41
N PHE A 243 -14.44 -9.36 -7.94
CA PHE A 243 -14.81 -8.07 -7.37
C PHE A 243 -14.90 -6.98 -8.43
N ARG A 244 -15.51 -5.87 -8.02
CA ARG A 244 -15.50 -4.61 -8.77
C ARG A 244 -15.04 -3.48 -7.88
N GLU A 245 -14.32 -2.54 -8.46
CA GLU A 245 -13.70 -1.43 -7.75
C GLU A 245 -13.85 -0.13 -8.52
N TYR A 246 -14.09 0.96 -7.79
CA TYR A 246 -14.21 2.31 -8.30
C TYR A 246 -13.29 3.24 -7.52
N THR A 247 -12.56 4.09 -8.23
CA THR A 247 -11.80 5.21 -7.67
C THR A 247 -12.22 6.48 -8.38
N GLY A 248 -12.67 7.49 -7.64
CA GLY A 248 -13.04 8.79 -8.17
C GLY A 248 -12.14 9.89 -7.64
N PHE A 249 -12.07 11.00 -8.37
CA PHE A 249 -11.36 12.21 -7.98
C PHE A 249 -12.32 13.40 -7.98
N VAL A 250 -12.43 14.09 -6.85
CA VAL A 250 -13.31 15.27 -6.70
C VAL A 250 -12.51 16.56 -6.58
N SER A 251 -11.20 16.49 -6.31
CA SER A 251 -10.32 17.65 -6.33
C SER A 251 -8.86 17.25 -6.56
N PRO A 252 -8.02 18.16 -7.10
CA PRO A 252 -8.32 19.56 -7.44
C PRO A 252 -9.06 19.70 -8.78
N PHE A 253 -9.37 20.94 -9.17
CA PHE A 253 -10.26 21.25 -10.31
C PHE A 253 -9.86 20.60 -11.64
N ASP A 254 -8.57 20.44 -11.89
CA ASP A 254 -8.01 19.89 -13.13
C ASP A 254 -8.23 18.37 -13.30
N ILE A 255 -8.48 17.64 -12.21
CA ILE A 255 -8.76 16.20 -12.24
C ILE A 255 -10.20 15.87 -11.80
N ALA A 256 -10.90 16.82 -11.17
CA ALA A 256 -12.24 16.63 -10.62
C ALA A 256 -13.23 16.03 -11.64
N GLY A 257 -13.91 14.97 -11.25
CA GLY A 257 -14.79 14.16 -12.08
C GLY A 257 -14.09 13.00 -12.79
N THR A 258 -12.76 12.88 -12.72
CA THR A 258 -12.05 11.70 -13.22
C THR A 258 -12.41 10.48 -12.38
N ALA A 259 -12.66 9.35 -13.03
CA ALA A 259 -12.97 8.11 -12.36
C ALA A 259 -12.38 6.90 -13.08
N PHE A 260 -12.02 5.89 -12.30
CA PHE A 260 -11.54 4.60 -12.75
C PHE A 260 -12.46 3.50 -12.23
N LEU A 261 -12.69 2.48 -13.05
CA LEU A 261 -13.42 1.28 -12.70
C LEU A 261 -12.59 0.05 -13.08
N ILE A 262 -12.44 -0.88 -12.16
CA ILE A 262 -11.75 -2.17 -12.37
C ILE A 262 -12.74 -3.30 -12.10
N LEU A 263 -12.78 -4.26 -13.02
CA LEU A 263 -13.50 -5.52 -12.91
C LEU A 263 -12.47 -6.65 -12.85
N ARG A 264 -12.33 -7.28 -11.68
CA ARG A 264 -11.56 -8.51 -11.54
C ARG A 264 -12.44 -9.71 -11.83
N TYR A 265 -11.95 -10.62 -12.65
CA TYR A 265 -12.66 -11.84 -12.99
C TYR A 265 -12.38 -12.94 -11.97
N ASP A 266 -13.39 -13.77 -11.75
CA ASP A 266 -13.33 -14.94 -10.86
C ASP A 266 -12.38 -16.02 -11.39
N ASP A 267 -12.25 -16.11 -12.72
CA ASP A 267 -11.20 -16.92 -13.35
C ASP A 267 -9.84 -16.23 -13.15
N PRO A 268 -8.92 -16.80 -12.35
CA PRO A 268 -7.64 -16.17 -12.04
C PRO A 268 -6.75 -16.01 -13.27
N ARG A 269 -7.01 -16.75 -14.35
CA ARG A 269 -6.26 -16.69 -15.61
C ARG A 269 -6.71 -15.57 -16.51
N LYS A 270 -7.91 -15.01 -16.28
CA LYS A 270 -8.46 -13.93 -17.09
C LYS A 270 -7.98 -12.56 -16.62
N ALA A 271 -7.50 -11.75 -17.56
CA ALA A 271 -7.11 -10.36 -17.30
C ALA A 271 -8.27 -9.49 -16.88
N ASP A 272 -8.00 -8.55 -15.97
CA ASP A 272 -8.98 -7.55 -15.51
C ASP A 272 -9.50 -6.72 -16.69
N ASP A 273 -10.72 -6.23 -16.57
CA ASP A 273 -11.20 -5.15 -17.43
C ASP A 273 -11.14 -3.83 -16.66
N SER A 274 -10.67 -2.76 -17.31
CA SER A 274 -10.54 -1.45 -16.67
C SER A 274 -11.00 -0.32 -17.57
N TRP A 275 -11.63 0.69 -16.98
CA TRP A 275 -12.11 1.89 -17.67
C TRP A 275 -11.71 3.14 -16.91
N ALA A 276 -11.44 4.21 -17.66
CA ALA A 276 -11.44 5.56 -17.11
C ALA A 276 -12.45 6.44 -17.80
N TYR A 277 -13.08 7.31 -17.02
CA TYR A 277 -13.76 8.49 -17.48
C TYR A 277 -12.86 9.70 -17.24
N ILE A 278 -12.59 10.47 -18.31
CA ILE A 278 -11.81 11.70 -18.24
C ILE A 278 -12.73 12.88 -18.61
N PRO A 279 -13.00 13.82 -17.69
CA PRO A 279 -13.95 14.92 -17.89
C PRO A 279 -13.67 15.78 -19.12
N SER A 280 -12.40 16.09 -19.38
CA SER A 280 -11.99 16.90 -20.54
C SER A 280 -12.31 16.23 -21.88
N LEU A 281 -12.40 14.89 -21.89
CA LEU A 281 -12.76 14.11 -23.08
C LEU A 281 -14.25 13.75 -23.12
N ARG A 282 -14.98 13.88 -21.99
CA ARG A 282 -16.38 13.47 -21.80
C ARG A 282 -16.67 12.05 -22.31
N ARG A 283 -15.70 11.15 -22.16
CA ARG A 283 -15.76 9.79 -22.71
C ARG A 283 -15.18 8.79 -21.73
N VAL A 284 -15.84 7.64 -21.67
CA VAL A 284 -15.29 6.44 -21.06
C VAL A 284 -14.38 5.74 -22.07
N ARG A 285 -13.17 5.37 -21.63
CA ARG A 285 -12.22 4.59 -22.42
C ARG A 285 -11.79 3.38 -21.63
N ARG A 286 -11.60 2.27 -22.33
CA ARG A 286 -10.93 1.09 -21.77
C ARG A 286 -9.45 1.42 -21.61
N ILE A 287 -8.86 1.10 -20.46
CA ILE A 287 -7.43 1.23 -20.19
C ILE A 287 -6.80 -0.17 -20.26
N SER A 288 -5.58 -0.25 -20.81
CA SER A 288 -4.82 -1.49 -20.81
C SER A 288 -4.46 -1.90 -19.38
N VAL A 289 -4.61 -3.19 -19.07
CA VAL A 289 -4.16 -3.77 -17.80
C VAL A 289 -2.66 -3.65 -17.58
N GLU A 290 -1.85 -3.49 -18.63
CA GLU A 290 -0.40 -3.33 -18.52
C GLU A 290 0.01 -2.00 -17.84
N VAL A 291 -0.87 -0.99 -17.89
CA VAL A 291 -0.67 0.33 -17.25
C VAL A 291 -0.75 0.22 -15.73
N LYS A 292 -1.14 -0.93 -15.16
CA LYS A 292 -1.27 -1.09 -13.70
C LYS A 292 0.05 -0.95 -12.94
N SER A 293 1.16 -1.20 -13.63
CA SER A 293 2.51 -1.05 -13.07
C SER A 293 3.05 0.38 -13.20
N ASP A 294 2.29 1.29 -13.81
CA ASP A 294 2.61 2.72 -13.85
C ASP A 294 2.16 3.42 -12.57
N SER A 295 2.82 4.55 -12.30
CA SER A 295 2.44 5.47 -11.23
C SER A 295 1.00 5.97 -11.40
N LEU A 296 0.19 5.90 -10.34
CA LEU A 296 -1.13 6.54 -10.31
C LEU A 296 -0.94 8.05 -10.28
N LEU A 297 -1.21 8.73 -11.39
CA LEU A 297 -1.29 10.19 -11.51
C LEU A 297 -0.08 10.94 -10.90
N GLY A 298 1.12 10.34 -10.98
CA GLY A 298 2.37 10.93 -10.48
C GLY A 298 2.67 10.64 -9.00
N THR A 299 1.84 9.84 -8.32
CA THR A 299 2.13 9.36 -6.95
C THR A 299 3.30 8.38 -6.97
N ASP A 300 3.88 8.07 -5.81
CA ASP A 300 4.90 7.03 -5.74
C ASP A 300 4.30 5.60 -5.68
N HIS A 301 2.97 5.46 -5.75
CA HIS A 301 2.25 4.19 -5.87
C HIS A 301 2.03 3.79 -7.32
N THR A 302 2.18 2.50 -7.62
CA THR A 302 1.54 1.90 -8.80
C THR A 302 0.08 1.54 -8.49
N LEU A 303 -0.74 1.25 -9.51
CA LEU A 303 -2.13 0.84 -9.31
C LEU A 303 -2.25 -0.52 -8.59
N GLU A 304 -1.19 -1.34 -8.63
CA GLU A 304 -1.13 -2.62 -7.92
C GLU A 304 -0.57 -2.53 -6.50
N ASP A 305 -0.10 -1.37 -6.04
CA ASP A 305 0.48 -1.24 -4.69
C ASP A 305 -0.56 -1.05 -3.58
N PHE A 306 -1.81 -0.70 -3.92
CA PHE A 306 -2.87 -0.50 -2.93
C PHE A 306 -3.12 -1.77 -2.11
N TYR A 307 -3.49 -1.61 -0.84
CA TYR A 307 -3.53 -2.68 0.16
C TYR A 307 -2.20 -3.38 0.45
N GLY A 308 -1.08 -2.98 -0.16
CA GLY A 308 0.20 -3.68 -0.10
C GLY A 308 0.41 -4.54 -1.36
N PHE A 309 -0.66 -5.14 -1.88
CA PHE A 309 -0.73 -5.75 -3.20
C PHE A 309 -2.18 -5.88 -3.67
N ASN A 310 -2.50 -5.26 -4.81
CA ASN A 310 -3.78 -5.35 -5.51
C ASN A 310 -3.64 -5.86 -6.96
N GLY A 311 -2.45 -6.32 -7.33
CA GLY A 311 -2.21 -6.95 -8.63
C GLY A 311 -2.90 -8.31 -8.76
N ARG A 312 -2.61 -9.03 -9.85
CA ARG A 312 -3.15 -10.37 -10.09
C ARG A 312 -2.11 -11.40 -9.65
N PRO A 313 -2.42 -12.35 -8.75
CA PRO A 313 -1.44 -13.34 -8.29
C PRO A 313 -0.72 -14.06 -9.43
N MET A 314 -1.43 -14.39 -10.51
CA MET A 314 -0.90 -15.12 -11.67
C MET A 314 0.21 -14.39 -12.44
N GLU A 315 0.36 -13.08 -12.27
CA GLU A 315 1.32 -12.25 -13.02
C GLU A 315 2.68 -12.09 -12.30
N HIS A 316 2.81 -12.73 -11.14
CA HIS A 316 4.04 -12.76 -10.36
C HIS A 316 4.34 -14.21 -9.99
N ASP A 317 5.60 -14.48 -9.72
CA ASP A 317 6.04 -15.63 -8.94
C ASP A 317 6.14 -15.21 -7.47
N TRP A 318 6.03 -16.20 -6.59
CA TRP A 318 5.89 -15.97 -5.15
C TRP A 318 6.81 -16.91 -4.40
N GLU A 319 7.49 -16.37 -3.39
CA GLU A 319 8.30 -17.15 -2.46
C GLU A 319 7.92 -16.77 -1.03
N TYR A 320 7.47 -17.74 -0.24
CA TYR A 320 7.31 -17.52 1.19
C TYR A 320 8.70 -17.53 1.82
N VAL A 321 9.01 -16.49 2.60
CA VAL A 321 10.34 -16.28 3.19
C VAL A 321 10.40 -16.87 4.60
N GLY A 322 9.31 -16.73 5.36
CA GLY A 322 9.22 -17.14 6.75
C GLY A 322 8.35 -16.18 7.54
N ALA A 323 8.45 -16.24 8.87
CA ALA A 323 7.70 -15.37 9.76
C ALA A 323 8.61 -14.56 10.67
N THR A 324 8.18 -13.35 11.00
CA THR A 324 8.84 -12.48 11.98
C THR A 324 7.81 -11.61 12.70
N ASN A 325 8.16 -11.14 13.89
CA ASN A 325 7.33 -10.20 14.64
C ASN A 325 7.73 -8.77 14.26
N ILE A 326 6.75 -7.92 13.97
CA ILE A 326 6.97 -6.48 13.69
C ILE A 326 6.01 -5.61 14.49
N LEU A 327 6.42 -4.38 14.78
CA LEU A 327 5.59 -3.34 15.37
C LEU A 327 4.80 -2.60 14.29
N VAL A 328 3.48 -2.59 14.42
CA VAL A 328 2.55 -2.10 13.40
C VAL A 328 1.36 -1.39 14.04
N VAL A 329 0.75 -0.46 13.30
CA VAL A 329 -0.51 0.19 13.70
C VAL A 329 -1.69 -0.65 13.21
N ALA A 330 -1.96 -1.75 13.92
CA ALA A 330 -3.00 -2.72 13.59
C ALA A 330 -4.40 -2.31 14.06
N ARG A 331 -4.47 -1.59 15.18
CA ARG A 331 -5.70 -1.11 15.82
C ARG A 331 -5.44 0.30 16.34
N SER A 332 -5.49 1.26 15.42
CA SER A 332 -5.19 2.66 15.72
C SER A 332 -6.16 3.22 16.76
N ARG A 333 -5.62 4.00 17.72
CA ARG A 333 -6.42 4.76 18.71
C ARG A 333 -7.20 5.90 18.08
N ASN A 334 -6.82 6.30 16.88
CA ASN A 334 -7.45 7.35 16.11
C ASN A 334 -8.34 6.72 15.04
N ARG A 335 -9.46 7.36 14.73
CA ARG A 335 -10.23 6.93 13.56
C ARG A 335 -9.46 7.20 12.26
N GLU A 336 -9.01 8.43 12.11
CA GLU A 336 -8.27 8.88 10.93
C GLU A 336 -6.78 9.01 11.29
N THR A 337 -5.89 8.66 10.36
CA THR A 337 -4.44 8.66 10.63
C THR A 337 -3.93 10.06 10.98
N VAL A 338 -3.06 10.12 12.00
CA VAL A 338 -2.33 11.34 12.40
C VAL A 338 -0.85 11.17 12.05
N TYR A 339 -0.35 12.05 11.19
CA TYR A 339 1.02 12.05 10.70
C TYR A 339 1.90 12.99 11.50
N TYR A 340 3.14 12.61 11.75
CA TYR A 340 4.11 13.43 12.47
C TYR A 340 5.56 13.16 12.03
N GLY A 341 6.50 13.73 12.78
CA GLY A 341 7.93 13.56 12.57
C GLY A 341 8.51 14.57 11.59
N PRO A 342 9.84 14.56 11.37
CA PRO A 342 10.54 15.60 10.63
C PRO A 342 10.03 15.82 9.20
N ASN A 343 9.54 14.76 8.56
CA ASN A 343 9.03 14.77 7.19
C ASN A 343 7.52 14.50 7.09
N GLY A 344 6.82 14.36 8.22
CA GLY A 344 5.39 14.05 8.22
C GLY A 344 5.06 12.64 7.69
N TRP A 345 6.02 11.71 7.67
CA TRP A 345 5.83 10.34 7.15
C TRP A 345 5.51 9.30 8.22
N ALA A 346 5.90 9.55 9.47
CA ALA A 346 5.62 8.63 10.57
C ALA A 346 4.19 8.81 11.07
N VAL A 347 3.63 7.75 11.66
CA VAL A 347 2.28 7.76 12.21
C VAL A 347 2.34 7.83 13.74
N LYS A 348 1.62 8.78 14.32
CA LYS A 348 1.57 9.06 15.77
C LYS A 348 0.43 8.30 16.44
N ASP A 349 0.70 7.04 16.77
CA ASP A 349 -0.35 6.09 17.16
C ASP A 349 0.16 4.99 18.08
N ASP A 350 -0.72 4.03 18.36
CA ASP A 350 -0.47 2.83 19.13
C ASP A 350 0.08 1.73 18.21
N TYR A 351 1.25 1.19 18.57
CA TYR A 351 1.94 0.13 17.85
C TYR A 351 1.79 -1.18 18.60
N ALA A 352 1.27 -2.19 17.91
CA ALA A 352 1.13 -3.54 18.40
C ALA A 352 2.20 -4.45 17.81
N LEU A 353 2.75 -5.34 18.63
CA LEU A 353 3.64 -6.39 18.15
C LEU A 353 2.80 -7.48 17.50
N ARG A 354 3.05 -7.75 16.22
CA ARG A 354 2.27 -8.70 15.42
C ARG A 354 3.17 -9.72 14.74
N LYS A 355 2.76 -10.99 14.76
CA LYS A 355 3.40 -12.06 13.99
C LYS A 355 2.97 -11.95 12.53
N THR A 356 3.95 -11.75 11.66
CA THR A 356 3.71 -11.59 10.22
C THR A 356 4.39 -12.68 9.41
N ASP A 357 3.69 -13.14 8.39
CA ASP A 357 4.17 -13.95 7.29
C ASP A 357 4.78 -13.05 6.22
N VAL A 358 6.01 -13.34 5.79
CA VAL A 358 6.71 -12.58 4.76
C VAL A 358 6.67 -13.35 3.44
N VAL A 359 6.18 -12.68 2.39
CA VAL A 359 6.18 -13.20 1.03
C VAL A 359 6.97 -12.26 0.12
N LYS A 360 7.81 -12.84 -0.73
CA LYS A 360 8.51 -12.16 -1.82
C LYS A 360 7.69 -12.28 -3.10
N GLN A 361 7.30 -11.14 -3.64
CA GLN A 361 6.66 -10.99 -4.95
C GLN A 361 7.74 -10.80 -6.01
N ILE A 362 7.71 -11.57 -7.09
CA ILE A 362 8.64 -11.48 -8.21
C ILE A 362 7.81 -11.29 -9.50
N PRO A 363 7.72 -10.07 -10.05
CA PRO A 363 6.98 -9.84 -11.29
C PRO A 363 7.51 -10.64 -12.48
N LYS A 364 6.63 -11.32 -13.21
CA LYS A 364 7.00 -12.11 -14.40
C LYS A 364 7.36 -11.24 -15.61
N SER A 365 6.71 -10.08 -15.74
CA SER A 365 6.97 -9.16 -16.84
C SER A 365 8.28 -8.41 -16.64
N SER A 366 9.14 -8.43 -17.66
CA SER A 366 10.38 -7.63 -17.68
C SER A 366 10.11 -6.13 -17.71
N ALA A 367 8.93 -5.70 -18.19
CA ALA A 367 8.51 -4.30 -18.24
C ALA A 367 8.03 -3.76 -16.88
N HIS A 368 7.69 -4.64 -15.93
CA HIS A 368 7.30 -4.22 -14.59
C HIS A 368 8.45 -3.49 -13.90
N PRO A 369 8.23 -2.36 -13.20
CA PRO A 369 9.32 -1.51 -12.71
C PRO A 369 10.13 -2.13 -11.55
N TYR A 370 9.48 -2.93 -10.69
CA TYR A 370 10.17 -3.63 -9.60
C TYR A 370 10.88 -4.90 -10.08
N ALA A 371 12.05 -5.22 -9.51
CA ALA A 371 12.64 -6.55 -9.61
C ALA A 371 11.93 -7.54 -8.68
N PHE A 372 11.67 -7.12 -7.45
CA PHE A 372 10.91 -7.87 -6.45
C PHE A 372 10.42 -6.93 -5.33
N LYS A 373 9.51 -7.44 -4.51
CA LYS A 373 8.93 -6.75 -3.35
C LYS A 373 8.78 -7.74 -2.19
N PHE A 374 9.13 -7.37 -0.96
CA PHE A 374 8.73 -8.14 0.22
C PHE A 374 7.46 -7.53 0.83
N ILE A 375 6.54 -8.39 1.25
CA ILE A 375 5.26 -7.99 1.85
C ILE A 375 5.10 -8.72 3.18
N HIS A 376 4.93 -7.96 4.26
CA HIS A 376 4.60 -8.49 5.58
C HIS A 376 3.09 -8.54 5.75
N VAL A 377 2.57 -9.73 6.03
CA VAL A 377 1.13 -9.99 6.20
C VAL A 377 0.86 -10.58 7.58
N ASP A 378 -0.08 -9.98 8.32
CA ASP A 378 -0.51 -10.46 9.64
C ASP A 378 -1.08 -11.87 9.56
N ARG A 379 -0.57 -12.77 10.41
CA ARG A 379 -1.05 -14.15 10.39
C ARG A 379 -2.48 -14.30 10.90
N ALA A 380 -2.92 -13.45 11.82
CA ALA A 380 -4.25 -13.58 12.39
C ALA A 380 -5.30 -13.05 11.40
N THR A 381 -5.10 -11.85 10.87
CA THR A 381 -6.11 -11.15 10.06
C THR A 381 -5.94 -11.39 8.56
N GLY A 382 -4.70 -11.59 8.10
CA GLY A 382 -4.33 -11.64 6.68
C GLY A 382 -4.08 -10.27 6.07
N GLU A 383 -4.07 -9.18 6.84
CA GLU A 383 -3.82 -7.81 6.37
C GLU A 383 -2.33 -7.46 6.32
N SER A 384 -1.94 -6.52 5.47
CA SER A 384 -0.54 -6.06 5.33
C SER A 384 -0.31 -4.75 6.08
N TYR A 385 0.91 -4.59 6.60
CA TYR A 385 1.37 -3.40 7.32
C TYR A 385 2.66 -2.81 6.75
N TYR A 386 3.60 -3.64 6.31
CA TYR A 386 4.83 -3.17 5.67
C TYR A 386 5.06 -3.90 4.36
N ALA A 387 5.59 -3.15 3.39
CA ALA A 387 6.18 -3.72 2.19
C ALA A 387 7.36 -2.88 1.71
N ASN A 388 8.28 -3.49 0.97
CA ASN A 388 9.42 -2.80 0.38
C ASN A 388 9.61 -3.29 -1.06
N ALA A 389 10.03 -2.42 -1.98
CA ALA A 389 10.27 -2.78 -3.38
C ALA A 389 11.68 -2.39 -3.80
N PHE A 390 12.27 -3.24 -4.64
CA PHE A 390 13.60 -3.09 -5.18
C PHE A 390 13.52 -2.87 -6.69
N ASP A 391 14.38 -2.00 -7.20
CA ASP A 391 14.47 -1.70 -8.61
C ASP A 391 15.15 -2.82 -9.42
N LYS A 392 15.31 -2.63 -10.72
CA LYS A 392 15.95 -3.62 -11.61
C LYS A 392 17.45 -3.84 -11.35
N ALA A 393 18.12 -2.94 -10.63
CA ALA A 393 19.49 -3.14 -10.16
C ALA A 393 19.55 -3.96 -8.85
N GLY A 394 18.39 -4.26 -8.24
CA GLY A 394 18.30 -4.94 -6.96
C GLY A 394 18.51 -4.00 -5.77
N GLU A 395 18.46 -2.69 -6.00
CA GLU A 395 18.60 -1.67 -4.97
C GLU A 395 17.23 -1.30 -4.41
N LEU A 396 17.18 -1.07 -3.09
CA LEU A 396 15.98 -0.62 -2.43
C LEU A 396 15.51 0.70 -3.04
N TRP A 397 14.22 0.72 -3.40
CA TRP A 397 13.61 1.88 -4.02
C TRP A 397 12.52 2.48 -3.16
N LYS A 398 11.54 1.67 -2.72
CA LYS A 398 10.35 2.16 -2.04
C LYS A 398 10.00 1.36 -0.81
N VAL A 399 9.40 2.02 0.17
CA VAL A 399 8.82 1.40 1.37
C VAL A 399 7.39 1.85 1.58
N TRP A 400 6.53 0.94 2.05
CA TRP A 400 5.13 1.20 2.36
C TRP A 400 4.83 0.92 3.82
N GLN A 401 4.14 1.84 4.49
CA GLN A 401 3.47 1.58 5.76
C GLN A 401 1.96 1.67 5.56
N LEU A 402 1.25 0.66 6.06
CA LEU A 402 -0.20 0.63 6.12
C LEU A 402 -0.66 0.63 7.57
N THR A 403 -1.72 1.38 7.84
CA THR A 403 -2.35 1.41 9.16
C THR A 403 -3.81 1.02 9.07
N LYS A 404 -4.35 0.52 10.18
CA LYS A 404 -5.71 -0.03 10.26
C LYS A 404 -6.42 0.45 11.52
N VAL A 405 -7.75 0.50 11.45
CA VAL A 405 -8.64 0.64 12.61
C VAL A 405 -9.52 -0.59 12.71
N TRP A 406 -9.92 -0.94 13.93
CA TRP A 406 -10.77 -2.11 14.15
C TRP A 406 -12.25 -1.73 14.14
N THR A 407 -13.08 -2.47 13.40
CA THR A 407 -14.50 -2.13 13.26
C THR A 407 -15.25 -2.08 14.57
N GLU A 408 -14.80 -2.79 15.62
CA GLU A 408 -15.53 -2.86 16.89
C GLU A 408 -15.12 -1.79 17.90
N ASP A 409 -14.19 -0.90 17.54
CA ASP A 409 -13.78 0.18 18.43
C ASP A 409 -14.90 1.23 18.60
N PRO A 410 -15.09 1.79 19.81
CA PRO A 410 -16.16 2.76 20.07
C PRO A 410 -16.08 4.03 19.19
N TRP A 411 -14.89 4.48 18.80
CA TRP A 411 -14.70 5.62 17.90
C TRP A 411 -14.87 5.26 16.41
N VAL A 412 -15.01 3.97 16.10
CA VAL A 412 -15.31 3.46 14.76
C VAL A 412 -16.82 3.20 14.62
N VAL A 413 -17.43 2.51 15.60
CA VAL A 413 -18.88 2.28 15.66
C VAL A 413 -19.58 3.50 16.27
N LEU A 414 -19.64 4.59 15.52
CA LEU A 414 -20.22 5.88 15.95
C LEU A 414 -21.77 5.85 16.04
N ASP A 415 -22.34 4.96 16.85
CA ASP A 415 -23.80 4.78 17.05
C ASP A 415 -24.62 4.73 15.74
N GLY A 416 -24.06 4.09 14.71
CA GLY A 416 -24.71 3.97 13.40
C GLY A 416 -24.70 5.25 12.54
N LYS A 417 -23.94 6.28 12.93
CA LYS A 417 -23.77 7.53 12.16
C LYS A 417 -22.54 7.51 11.24
N GLY A 418 -21.56 6.66 11.51
CA GLY A 418 -20.31 6.57 10.74
C GLY A 418 -19.43 7.83 10.86
N SER A 419 -18.33 7.86 10.10
CA SER A 419 -17.42 9.01 10.06
C SER A 419 -18.07 10.27 9.47
N PRO A 420 -17.67 11.49 9.89
CA PRO A 420 -17.96 12.70 9.12
C PRO A 420 -17.37 12.70 7.70
N PHE A 421 -16.38 11.84 7.44
CA PHE A 421 -15.81 11.60 6.11
C PHE A 421 -16.42 10.40 5.39
N ALA A 422 -17.47 9.76 5.95
CA ALA A 422 -18.03 8.55 5.39
C ALA A 422 -18.64 8.78 4.01
N TRP A 423 -18.85 7.68 3.28
CA TRP A 423 -19.53 7.71 1.99
C TRP A 423 -20.89 8.41 2.11
N ASN A 424 -21.14 9.40 1.25
CA ASN A 424 -22.30 10.28 1.32
C ASN A 424 -23.60 9.61 0.81
N GLU A 425 -23.95 8.46 1.39
CA GLU A 425 -25.22 7.77 1.22
C GLU A 425 -25.68 7.17 2.56
N PRO A 426 -26.98 7.26 2.92
CA PRO A 426 -27.48 6.72 4.18
C PRO A 426 -27.25 5.21 4.34
N GLY A 427 -26.77 4.81 5.52
CA GLY A 427 -26.55 3.41 5.86
C GLY A 427 -25.27 2.80 5.26
N GLN A 428 -24.30 3.62 4.86
CA GLN A 428 -22.98 3.16 4.41
C GLN A 428 -21.96 3.17 5.56
N PHE A 429 -22.29 2.54 6.69
CA PHE A 429 -21.40 2.37 7.84
C PHE A 429 -21.18 0.89 8.16
N SER A 430 -20.07 0.58 8.86
CA SER A 430 -19.74 -0.77 9.32
C SER A 430 -20.69 -1.18 10.45
N PRO A 431 -21.50 -2.25 10.28
CA PRO A 431 -22.34 -2.75 11.37
C PRO A 431 -21.49 -3.26 12.55
N LYS A 432 -22.03 -3.20 13.77
CA LYS A 432 -21.42 -3.89 14.91
C LYS A 432 -21.32 -5.40 14.64
N GLY A 433 -20.23 -6.03 15.05
CA GLY A 433 -19.95 -7.45 14.81
C GLY A 433 -19.40 -7.74 13.41
N THR A 434 -18.92 -6.71 12.70
CA THR A 434 -18.24 -6.91 11.41
C THR A 434 -16.89 -7.63 11.61
N ASN A 435 -16.22 -7.37 12.75
CA ASN A 435 -14.94 -7.96 13.14
C ASN A 435 -13.93 -7.95 11.97
N PHE A 436 -13.57 -6.75 11.55
CA PHE A 436 -12.76 -6.49 10.36
C PHE A 436 -11.81 -5.31 10.60
N GLN A 437 -10.67 -5.32 9.92
CA GLN A 437 -9.73 -4.21 9.93
C GLN A 437 -10.04 -3.27 8.76
N LEU A 438 -10.57 -2.09 9.09
CA LEU A 438 -10.78 -1.06 8.09
C LEU A 438 -9.44 -0.44 7.72
N PHE A 439 -9.28 -0.22 6.42
CA PHE A 439 -8.14 0.46 5.85
C PHE A 439 -8.09 1.92 6.31
N GLN A 440 -6.99 2.34 6.96
CA GLN A 440 -6.86 3.70 7.50
C GLN A 440 -5.86 4.54 6.69
N SER A 441 -4.73 3.96 6.28
CA SER A 441 -3.79 4.61 5.37
C SER A 441 -2.90 3.62 4.61
N ILE A 442 -2.30 4.10 3.51
CA ILE A 442 -1.13 3.49 2.86
C ILE A 442 -0.13 4.57 2.43
N ASN A 443 0.97 4.67 3.16
CA ASN A 443 1.98 5.69 2.93
C ASN A 443 3.14 5.05 2.21
N VAL A 444 3.65 5.71 1.17
CA VAL A 444 4.83 5.26 0.43
C VAL A 444 5.92 6.31 0.52
N ILE A 445 7.17 5.85 0.60
CA ILE A 445 8.35 6.69 0.47
C ILE A 445 9.21 6.12 -0.65
N ASP A 446 9.49 6.94 -1.65
CA ASP A 446 10.54 6.71 -2.64
C ASP A 446 11.87 7.21 -2.06
N LEU A 447 12.65 6.24 -1.57
CA LEU A 447 13.90 6.47 -0.86
C LEU A 447 15.01 6.95 -1.79
N GLN A 448 14.97 6.55 -3.07
CA GLN A 448 15.95 6.99 -4.06
C GLN A 448 15.73 8.46 -4.46
N ASN A 449 14.48 8.93 -4.47
CA ASN A 449 14.13 10.29 -4.84
C ASN A 449 13.79 11.21 -3.66
N ASN A 450 13.95 10.74 -2.41
CA ASN A 450 13.70 11.51 -1.18
C ASN A 450 12.32 12.18 -1.13
N ARG A 451 11.30 11.43 -1.54
CA ARG A 451 9.93 11.92 -1.62
C ARG A 451 8.94 10.83 -1.23
N GLY A 452 7.72 11.19 -0.91
CA GLY A 452 6.70 10.22 -0.58
C GLY A 452 5.30 10.69 -0.95
N THR A 453 4.37 9.75 -0.87
CA THR A 453 2.95 10.01 -1.01
C THR A 453 2.23 9.44 0.22
N LEU A 454 1.61 10.30 1.02
CA LEU A 454 0.69 9.86 2.07
C LEU A 454 -0.67 9.56 1.44
N VAL A 455 -1.30 8.46 1.86
CA VAL A 455 -2.65 8.11 1.40
C VAL A 455 -3.56 7.81 2.59
N PRO A 456 -4.01 8.83 3.35
CA PRO A 456 -5.03 8.63 4.36
C PRO A 456 -6.37 8.28 3.70
N CYS A 457 -7.05 7.29 4.26
CA CYS A 457 -8.37 6.84 3.84
C CYS A 457 -9.38 7.19 4.91
N ARG A 458 -10.02 8.34 4.73
CA ARG A 458 -10.93 8.91 5.71
C ARG A 458 -12.33 8.39 5.53
N GLY A 459 -12.96 8.06 6.66
CA GLY A 459 -14.30 7.51 6.66
C GLY A 459 -14.43 6.18 5.91
N THR A 460 -13.38 5.35 6.01
CA THR A 460 -13.46 3.96 5.56
C THR A 460 -14.52 3.22 6.36
N GLU A 461 -15.34 2.43 5.66
CA GLU A 461 -16.42 1.63 6.20
C GLU A 461 -16.54 0.32 5.40
N ALA A 462 -17.00 -0.74 6.05
CA ALA A 462 -17.31 -2.03 5.42
C ALA A 462 -18.82 -2.33 5.58
N PRO A 463 -19.70 -1.59 4.89
CA PRO A 463 -21.14 -1.78 5.04
C PRO A 463 -21.58 -3.12 4.45
N ASN A 464 -22.73 -3.62 4.91
CA ASN A 464 -23.44 -4.67 4.19
C ASN A 464 -23.88 -4.12 2.82
N GLN A 465 -23.33 -4.67 1.74
CA GLN A 465 -23.52 -4.08 0.42
C GLN A 465 -24.87 -4.50 -0.17
N ASP A 466 -25.59 -3.53 -0.72
CA ASP A 466 -26.77 -3.77 -1.55
C ASP A 466 -26.37 -3.73 -3.03
N LEU A 467 -26.66 -4.81 -3.75
CA LEU A 467 -26.32 -4.92 -5.18
C LEU A 467 -26.94 -3.80 -6.01
N ARG A 468 -28.14 -3.31 -5.67
CA ARG A 468 -28.77 -2.20 -6.41
C ARG A 468 -27.99 -0.90 -6.23
N ARG A 469 -27.59 -0.56 -5.00
CA ARG A 469 -26.72 0.60 -4.74
C ARG A 469 -25.34 0.44 -5.37
N ALA A 470 -24.72 -0.73 -5.21
CA ALA A 470 -23.40 -0.99 -5.77
C ALA A 470 -23.38 -0.83 -7.29
N LYS A 471 -24.41 -1.29 -8.01
CA LYS A 471 -24.56 -1.07 -9.46
C LYS A 471 -24.49 0.39 -9.85
N ARG A 472 -25.07 1.31 -9.07
CA ARG A 472 -25.04 2.73 -9.40
C ARG A 472 -23.63 3.30 -9.42
N VAL A 473 -22.68 2.70 -8.71
CA VAL A 473 -21.29 3.19 -8.65
C VAL A 473 -20.36 2.34 -9.52
N LEU A 474 -20.57 1.02 -9.53
CA LEU A 474 -19.62 0.03 -10.07
C LEU A 474 -19.99 -0.48 -11.47
N ASP A 475 -21.00 0.11 -12.12
CA ASP A 475 -21.33 -0.19 -13.52
C ASP A 475 -20.65 0.82 -14.44
N VAL A 476 -20.01 0.30 -15.50
CA VAL A 476 -19.37 1.13 -16.52
C VAL A 476 -20.34 2.13 -17.15
N ASN A 477 -21.63 1.80 -17.23
CA ASN A 477 -22.66 2.68 -17.80
C ASN A 477 -22.90 3.93 -16.93
N TYR A 478 -22.57 3.89 -15.64
CA TYR A 478 -22.73 5.03 -14.73
C TYR A 478 -21.45 5.88 -14.60
N LEU A 479 -20.32 5.47 -15.18
CA LEU A 479 -19.08 6.28 -15.20
C LEU A 479 -19.26 7.61 -15.96
N THR A 480 -20.19 7.69 -16.90
CA THR A 480 -20.45 8.90 -17.70
C THR A 480 -21.30 9.95 -16.99
N GLU A 481 -21.95 9.60 -15.88
CA GLU A 481 -22.95 10.48 -15.26
C GLU A 481 -22.36 11.65 -14.47
N GLY A 482 -21.04 11.85 -14.48
CA GLY A 482 -20.39 13.05 -13.93
C GLY A 482 -20.84 13.35 -12.51
N ARG A 483 -20.35 12.55 -11.55
CA ARG A 483 -20.65 12.73 -10.13
C ARG A 483 -19.72 13.72 -9.46
#